data_AF-A0A1M7S0I3-F1
#
_entry.id   AF-A0A1M7S0I3-F1
#
_cell.length_a   1.000
_cell.length_b   1.000
_cell.length_c   1.000
_cell.angle_alpha   90.00
_cell.angle_beta   90.00
_cell.angle_gamma   90.00
#
_symmetry.space_group_name_H-M   'P 1'
#
loop_
_entity.id
_entity.type
_entity.pdbx_description
1 polymer ?
#
loop_
_entity_poly.entity_id
_entity_poly.type
_entity_poly.pdbx_seq_one_letter_code
_entity_poly.pdbx_strand_id
1 'polypeptide(L)' 'MTEPDDHERFRSLPEPVRLEDTVEGVDTSPVPAADASDEREVFLREAGG' A
#
# COMPACT_ATOMS: atom_id res chain seq x y z
N MET A 1 -42.98 3.23 -11.50
CA MET A 1 -41.73 2.45 -11.49
C MET A 1 -40.88 3.11 -10.41
N THR A 2 -40.89 2.55 -9.20
CA THR A 2 -40.19 3.14 -8.05
C THR A 2 -38.73 2.77 -8.19
N GLU A 3 -37.86 3.76 -8.29
CA GLU A 3 -36.41 3.54 -8.30
C GLU A 3 -36.02 2.87 -6.97
N PRO A 4 -35.21 1.80 -7.00
CA PRO A 4 -34.78 1.15 -5.78
C PRO A 4 -34.00 2.16 -4.93
N ASP A 5 -34.37 2.28 -3.66
CA ASP A 5 -33.78 3.21 -2.70
C ASP A 5 -32.30 2.88 -2.50
N ASP A 6 -31.40 3.67 -3.10
CA ASP A 6 -29.95 3.49 -3.05
C ASP A 6 -29.41 3.44 -1.60
N HIS A 7 -30.17 4.01 -0.66
CA HIS A 7 -29.83 4.04 0.75
C HIS A 7 -29.83 2.65 1.41
N GLU A 8 -30.58 1.69 0.88
CA GLU A 8 -30.57 0.30 1.38
C GLU A 8 -29.32 -0.47 0.93
N ARG A 9 -28.78 -0.14 -0.25
CA ARG A 9 -27.60 -0.81 -0.82
C ARG A 9 -26.34 -0.60 0.02
N PHE A 10 -26.20 0.55 0.67
CA PHE A 10 -25.03 0.86 1.52
C PHE A 10 -25.15 0.33 2.95
N ARG A 11 -26.28 -0.27 3.34
CA ARG A 11 -26.44 -0.89 4.68
C ARG A 11 -25.79 -2.26 4.79
N SER A 12 -25.46 -2.89 3.66
CA SER A 12 -24.73 -4.15 3.60
C SER A 12 -23.41 -3.93 2.88
N LEU A 13 -22.36 -4.54 3.39
CA LEU A 13 -21.10 -4.63 2.65
C LEU A 13 -21.28 -5.56 1.44
N PRO A 14 -20.58 -5.28 0.33
CA PRO A 14 -20.54 -6.21 -0.79
C PRO A 14 -19.90 -7.54 -0.37
N GLU A 15 -20.17 -8.58 -1.16
CA GLU A 15 -19.56 -9.88 -0.96
C GLU A 15 -18.02 -9.78 -0.97
N PRO A 16 -17.32 -10.45 -0.04
CA PRO A 16 -15.87 -10.47 -0.04
C PRO A 16 -15.30 -11.09 -1.31
N VAL A 17 -14.22 -10.49 -1.83
CA VAL A 17 -13.47 -11.04 -2.96
C VAL A 17 -12.73 -12.30 -2.50
N ARG A 18 -12.81 -13.38 -3.30
CA ARG A 18 -12.10 -14.63 -3.01
C ARG A 18 -10.66 -14.56 -3.52
N LEU A 19 -9.78 -15.36 -2.91
CA LEU A 19 -8.36 -15.35 -3.25
C LEU A 19 -8.13 -15.82 -4.69
N GLU A 20 -8.90 -16.81 -5.16
CA GLU A 20 -8.84 -17.30 -6.55
C GLU A 20 -9.23 -16.24 -7.60
N ASP A 21 -9.97 -15.22 -7.19
CA ASP A 21 -10.41 -14.11 -8.06
C ASP A 21 -9.42 -12.92 -8.03
N THR A 22 -8.40 -12.97 -7.17
CA THR A 22 -7.38 -11.92 -7.09
C THR A 22 -6.33 -12.05 -8.18
N VAL A 23 -5.74 -10.91 -8.55
CA VAL A 23 -4.58 -10.85 -9.45
C VAL A 23 -3.30 -10.63 -8.64
N GLU A 24 -2.17 -11.06 -9.19
CA GLU A 24 -0.86 -10.82 -8.56
C GLU A 24 -0.53 -9.32 -8.53
N GLY A 25 -0.25 -8.81 -7.33
CA GLY A 25 0.15 -7.43 -7.12
C GLY A 25 1.65 -7.25 -7.36
N VAL A 26 2.02 -6.25 -8.16
CA VAL A 26 3.41 -5.82 -8.33
C VAL A 26 3.67 -4.61 -7.44
N ASP A 27 4.69 -4.67 -6.60
CA ASP A 27 5.15 -3.50 -5.85
C ASP A 27 5.79 -2.49 -6.81
N THR A 28 5.18 -1.32 -6.89
CA THR A 28 5.64 -0.20 -7.73
C THR A 28 6.34 0.88 -6.92
N SER A 29 6.56 0.63 -5.62
CA SER A 29 7.29 1.54 -4.75
C SER A 29 8.70 1.76 -5.30
N PRO A 30 9.21 3.00 -5.27
CA PRO A 30 10.55 3.29 -5.74
C PRO A 30 11.56 2.52 -4.88
N VAL A 31 12.46 1.79 -5.55
CA VAL A 31 13.60 1.18 -4.88
C VAL A 31 14.46 2.32 -4.31
N PRO A 32 14.76 2.34 -3.01
CA PRO A 32 15.64 3.36 -2.44
C PRO A 32 16.99 3.36 -3.17
N ALA A 33 17.48 4.54 -3.53
CA ALA A 33 18.80 4.68 -4.14
C ALA A 33 19.89 4.19 -3.18
N ALA A 34 20.89 3.48 -3.71
CA ALA A 34 22.00 2.92 -2.94
C ALA A 34 22.90 3.99 -2.29
N ASP A 35 22.74 5.25 -2.71
CA ASP A 35 23.65 6.36 -2.41
C ASP A 35 23.45 6.97 -1.01
N ALA A 36 22.42 6.56 -0.27
CA ALA A 36 22.21 6.99 1.12
C ALA A 36 23.16 6.32 2.13
N SER A 37 23.99 5.36 1.70
CA SER A 37 24.95 4.68 2.58
C SER A 37 26.15 5.54 2.93
N ASP A 38 26.68 6.32 1.99
CA ASP A 38 27.96 7.03 2.20
C ASP A 38 27.83 8.14 3.24
N GLU A 39 26.78 8.96 3.14
CA GLU A 39 26.54 10.04 4.11
C GLU A 39 26.21 9.49 5.50
N ARG A 40 25.37 8.45 5.57
CA ARG A 40 25.00 7.81 6.84
C ARG A 40 26.20 7.15 7.52
N GLU A 41 27.08 6.49 6.78
CA GLU A 41 28.28 5.86 7.32
C GLU A 41 29.26 6.92 7.88
N VAL A 42 29.41 8.05 7.18
CA VAL A 42 30.18 9.20 7.68
C VAL A 42 29.58 9.76 8.97
N PHE A 43 28.26 10.01 9.02
CA PHE A 43 27.59 10.49 10.24
C PHE A 43 27.74 9.53 11.43
N LEU A 44 27.64 8.23 11.20
CA LEU A 44 27.81 7.23 12.27
C LEU A 44 29.25 7.15 12.78
N ARG A 45 30.24 7.32 11.89
CA ARG A 45 31.65 7.36 12.26
C ARG A 45 32.01 8.61 13.06
N GLU A 46 31.44 9.77 12.71
CA GLU A 46 31.64 11.03 13.45
C GLU A 46 30.95 11.04 14.82
N ALA A 47 29.80 10.37 14.96
CA ALA A 47 29.07 10.30 16.23
C ALA A 47 29.67 9.30 17.24
N GLY A 48 30.52 8.37 16.79
CA GLY A 48 31.10 7.30 17.59
C GLY A 48 32.52 7.54 18.11
N GLY A 49 32.93 8.81 18.25
CA GLY A 49 34.25 9.20 18.77
C GLY A 49 34.60 8.60 20.13
#